data_AF-U1NQN0-F1
#
_entry.id   AF-U1NQN0-F1
#
_cell.length_a   1.000
_cell.length_b   1.000
_cell.length_c   1.000
_cell.angle_alpha   90.00
_cell.angle_beta   90.00
_cell.angle_gamma   90.00
#
_symmetry.space_group_name_H-M   'P 1'
#
loop_
_entity.id
_entity.type
_entity.pdbx_description
1 polymer ?
#
loop_
_entity_poly.entity_id
_entity_poly.type
_entity_poly.pdbx_seq_one_letter_code
_entity_poly.pdbx_strand_id
1 'polypeptide(L)'
;MDRDETGDNEGSITAGNTTDTTVPVTADVPRPTDIRDKTDATGTVVWHRKHLRLDDHLAVARAAEADVVCPLFVFDPSFYSEDGLSV
;
A
#
# COMPACT_ATOMS: atom_id res chain seq x y z
N MET A 1 -56.92 11.37 -3.66
CA MET A 1 -55.84 11.91 -2.79
C MET A 1 -54.55 11.41 -3.38
N ASP A 2 -54.16 12.01 -4.49
CA ASP A 2 -52.95 11.68 -5.23
C ASP A 2 -51.81 12.44 -4.57
N ARG A 3 -50.85 11.69 -3.99
CA ARG A 3 -49.68 12.29 -3.35
C ARG A 3 -48.71 12.72 -4.45
N ASP A 4 -48.61 14.02 -4.62
CA ASP A 4 -47.47 14.67 -5.26
C ASP A 4 -46.34 14.73 -4.21
N GLU A 5 -45.36 13.86 -4.34
CA GLU A 5 -44.09 13.93 -3.61
C GLU A 5 -42.97 13.72 -4.63
N THR A 6 -42.70 14.78 -5.40
CA THR A 6 -41.46 14.91 -6.17
C THR A 6 -40.36 15.28 -5.17
N GLY A 7 -39.81 14.29 -4.49
CA GLY A 7 -38.63 14.43 -3.66
C GLY A 7 -37.40 14.44 -4.55
N ASP A 8 -36.79 15.61 -4.71
CA ASP A 8 -35.47 15.77 -5.29
C ASP A 8 -34.46 14.97 -4.45
N ASN A 9 -34.11 13.77 -4.92
CA ASN A 9 -33.04 12.98 -4.33
C ASN A 9 -31.72 13.57 -4.82
N GLU A 10 -31.30 14.68 -4.20
CA GLU A 10 -29.90 15.08 -4.18
C GLU A 10 -29.14 14.01 -3.42
N GLY A 11 -28.82 12.93 -4.14
CA GLY A 11 -27.98 11.85 -3.69
C GLY A 11 -26.63 12.43 -3.28
N SER A 12 -26.51 12.67 -1.97
CA SER A 12 -25.26 12.85 -1.25
C SER A 12 -24.21 11.96 -1.90
N ILE A 13 -23.18 12.58 -2.45
CA ILE A 13 -22.08 11.91 -3.12
C ILE A 13 -21.31 11.17 -2.03
N THR A 14 -21.76 9.95 -1.71
CA THR A 14 -21.14 9.09 -0.72
C THR A 14 -19.73 8.78 -1.20
N ALA A 15 -18.74 9.27 -0.47
CA ALA A 15 -17.34 8.97 -0.70
C ALA A 15 -17.13 7.45 -0.65
N GLY A 16 -16.78 6.86 -1.80
CA GLY A 16 -16.36 5.46 -1.86
C GLY A 16 -16.64 4.81 -3.20
N ASN A 17 -15.72 4.95 -4.16
CA ASN A 17 -15.50 3.88 -5.14
C ASN A 17 -14.06 3.88 -5.69
N THR A 18 -13.12 3.42 -4.86
CA THR A 18 -11.75 3.05 -5.27
C THR A 18 -11.79 1.59 -5.73
N THR A 19 -12.38 1.33 -6.89
CA THR A 19 -12.52 -0.01 -7.46
C THR A 19 -11.15 -0.58 -7.86
N ASP A 20 -10.70 -1.55 -7.09
CA ASP A 20 -9.91 -2.72 -7.50
C ASP A 20 -8.57 -2.46 -8.22
N THR A 21 -7.72 -1.64 -7.61
CA THR A 21 -6.32 -1.52 -8.04
C THR A 21 -5.43 -2.35 -7.12
N THR A 22 -4.74 -3.36 -7.65
CA THR A 22 -3.69 -4.11 -6.92
C THR A 22 -2.40 -3.30 -6.74
N VAL A 23 -2.33 -2.13 -7.38
CA VAL A 23 -1.21 -1.20 -7.31
C VAL A 23 -1.54 -0.12 -6.28
N PRO A 24 -0.67 0.11 -5.28
CA PRO A 24 -0.88 1.15 -4.30
C PRO A 24 -0.92 2.53 -4.96
N VAL A 25 -1.84 3.37 -4.50
CA VAL A 25 -1.93 4.77 -4.96
C VAL A 25 -0.69 5.51 -4.46
N THR A 26 0.07 6.11 -5.38
CA THR A 26 1.34 6.77 -5.06
C THR A 26 1.22 7.86 -4.00
N ALA A 27 0.05 8.53 -3.93
CA ALA A 27 -0.21 9.56 -2.93
C ALA A 27 -0.23 9.03 -1.49
N ASP A 28 -0.55 7.74 -1.30
CA ASP A 28 -0.66 7.10 0.02
C ASP A 28 0.66 6.45 0.46
N VAL A 29 1.67 6.41 -0.41
CA VAL A 29 2.99 5.87 -0.09
C VAL A 29 3.82 6.97 0.57
N PRO A 30 4.25 6.80 1.85
CA PRO A 30 5.10 7.78 2.53
C PRO A 30 6.39 8.02 1.75
N ARG A 31 6.79 9.28 1.60
CA ARG A 31 8.02 9.65 0.90
C ARG A 31 9.18 9.72 1.91
N PRO A 32 10.39 9.32 1.51
CA PRO A 32 11.57 9.49 2.36
C PRO A 32 11.82 10.94 2.84
N THR A 33 11.32 11.92 2.09
CA THR A 33 11.39 13.34 2.46
C THR A 33 10.57 13.69 3.70
N ASP A 34 9.53 12.92 4.02
CA ASP A 34 8.55 13.26 5.05
C ASP A 34 9.09 13.08 6.48
N ILE A 35 10.26 12.44 6.62
CA ILE A 35 10.94 12.17 7.89
C ILE A 35 12.37 12.69 7.95
N ARG A 36 12.85 13.32 6.88
CA ARG A 36 14.24 13.78 6.75
C ARG A 36 14.65 14.78 7.83
N ASP A 37 13.71 15.60 8.32
CA ASP A 37 13.99 16.70 9.25
C ASP A 37 13.81 16.32 10.73
N LYS A 38 13.46 15.06 11.03
CA LYS A 38 13.37 14.57 12.41
C LYS A 38 14.77 14.16 12.91
N THR A 39 15.33 14.93 13.83
CA THR A 39 16.53 14.55 14.58
C THR A 39 16.26 13.23 15.33
N ASP A 40 17.02 12.18 14.96
CA ASP A 40 16.94 10.81 15.51
C ASP A 40 15.82 9.90 14.97
N ALA A 41 15.27 10.20 13.79
CA ALA A 41 14.33 9.26 13.14
C ALA A 41 15.02 7.97 12.70
N THR A 42 14.40 6.84 13.05
CA THR A 42 14.81 5.49 12.67
C THR A 42 14.05 5.02 11.42
N GLY A 43 14.76 4.37 10.49
CA GLY A 43 14.17 3.83 9.27
C GLY A 43 14.50 2.36 9.10
N THR A 44 13.49 1.55 8.73
CA THR A 44 13.66 0.12 8.43
C THR A 44 13.16 -0.21 7.03
N VAL A 45 13.94 -0.96 6.27
CA VAL A 45 13.52 -1.54 4.99
C VAL A 45 13.13 -3.00 5.20
N VAL A 46 11.91 -3.37 4.81
CA VAL A 46 11.42 -4.75 4.86
C VAL A 46 11.44 -5.33 3.46
N TRP A 47 12.43 -6.18 3.16
CA TRP A 47 12.49 -6.85 1.87
C TRP A 47 11.64 -8.13 1.86
N HIS A 48 10.51 -8.06 1.17
CA HIS A 48 9.68 -9.22 0.88
C HIS A 48 10.26 -9.98 -0.31
N ARG A 49 10.63 -11.25 -0.08
CA ARG A 49 11.11 -12.18 -1.13
C ARG A 49 10.08 -13.23 -1.54
N LYS A 50 9.22 -13.60 -0.59
CA LYS A 50 8.13 -14.56 -0.72
C LYS A 50 7.08 -14.25 0.33
N HIS A 51 5.85 -14.74 0.15
CA HIS A 51 4.73 -14.55 1.08
C HIS A 51 4.46 -13.06 1.38
N LEU A 52 3.82 -12.38 0.41
CA LEU A 52 3.37 -11.00 0.53
C LEU A 52 2.19 -10.90 1.52
N ARG A 53 2.49 -11.03 2.82
CA ARG A 53 1.54 -10.96 3.93
C ARG A 53 2.04 -10.05 5.03
N LEU A 54 1.12 -9.47 5.77
CA LEU A 54 1.40 -8.68 6.97
C LEU A 54 1.26 -9.53 8.25
N ASP A 55 0.28 -10.43 8.27
CA ASP A 55 0.02 -11.29 9.42
C ASP A 55 1.15 -12.29 9.66
N ASP A 56 1.47 -12.51 10.94
CA ASP A 56 2.47 -13.47 11.39
C ASP A 56 3.81 -13.33 10.62
N HIS A 57 4.29 -12.08 10.51
CA HIS A 57 5.52 -11.77 9.78
C HIS A 57 6.52 -11.04 10.69
N LEU A 58 7.48 -11.78 11.25
CA LEU A 58 8.46 -11.25 12.23
C LEU A 58 9.18 -9.99 11.72
N ALA A 59 9.61 -9.97 10.45
CA ALA A 59 10.29 -8.79 9.91
C ALA A 59 9.40 -7.55 9.86
N VAL A 60 8.08 -7.72 9.62
CA VAL A 60 7.11 -6.61 9.64
C VAL A 60 6.88 -6.15 11.07
N ALA A 61 6.70 -7.09 12.00
CA ALA A 61 6.53 -6.78 13.42
C ALA A 61 7.73 -6.01 13.99
N ARG A 62 8.96 -6.38 13.61
CA ARG A 62 10.17 -5.65 14.03
C ARG A 62 10.29 -4.28 13.38
N ALA A 63 9.94 -4.16 12.10
CA ALA A 63 10.00 -2.89 11.40
C ALA A 63 9.02 -1.87 11.97
N ALA A 64 7.88 -2.31 12.54
CA ALA A 64 6.90 -1.44 13.18
C ALA A 64 7.45 -0.64 14.38
N GLU A 65 8.63 -0.99 14.90
CA GLU A 65 9.33 -0.23 15.96
C GLU A 65 10.06 1.02 15.41
N ALA A 66 10.24 1.13 14.08
CA ALA A 66 10.92 2.27 13.45
C ALA A 66 9.97 3.42 13.13
N ASP A 67 10.49 4.65 13.07
CA ASP A 67 9.71 5.83 12.67
C ASP A 67 9.20 5.75 11.24
N VAL A 68 9.95 5.06 10.36
CA VAL A 68 9.56 4.80 8.98
C VAL A 68 9.87 3.38 8.56
N VAL A 69 8.89 2.78 7.88
CA VAL A 69 9.00 1.46 7.26
C VAL A 69 8.91 1.60 5.75
N CYS A 70 9.89 1.06 5.04
CA CYS A 70 9.91 0.96 3.59
C CYS A 70 9.72 -0.52 3.19
N PRO A 71 8.50 -0.97 2.87
CA PRO A 71 8.31 -2.30 2.29
C PRO A 71 8.89 -2.32 0.87
N LEU A 72 9.78 -3.28 0.62
CA LEU A 72 10.47 -3.46 -0.66
C LEU A 72 10.17 -4.85 -1.21
N PHE A 73 9.75 -4.91 -2.47
CA PHE A 73 9.73 -6.14 -3.25
C PHE A 73 10.59 -5.91 -4.50
N VAL A 74 11.56 -6.78 -4.72
CA VAL A 74 12.45 -6.70 -5.88
C VAL A 74 11.94 -7.71 -6.91
N PHE A 75 11.43 -7.19 -8.02
CA PHE A 75 11.12 -7.99 -9.20
C PHE A 75 12.29 -7.88 -10.18
N ASP A 76 12.96 -8.99 -10.45
CA ASP A 76 13.98 -9.10 -11.48
C ASP A 76 13.40 -9.83 -12.69
N PRO A 77 13.05 -9.12 -13.78
CA PRO A 77 12.48 -9.75 -14.97
C PRO A 77 13.42 -10.79 -15.60
N SER A 78 14.73 -10.61 -15.46
CA SER A 78 15.73 -11.53 -16.04
C SER A 78 15.78 -12.87 -15.30
N PHE A 79 15.37 -12.90 -14.04
CA PHE A 79 15.24 -14.12 -13.25
C PHE A 79 14.03 -14.98 -13.68
N TYR A 80 12.97 -14.34 -14.22
CA TYR A 80 11.73 -15.01 -14.61
C TYR A 80 11.65 -15.31 -16.12
N SER A 81 12.74 -15.13 -16.87
CA SER A 81 12.83 -15.56 -18.27
C SER A 81 13.06 -17.08 -18.37
N GLU A 82 12.92 -17.64 -19.57
CA GLU A 82 13.17 -19.07 -19.82
C GLU A 82 14.59 -19.50 -19.38
N ASP A 83 15.58 -18.62 -19.56
CA ASP A 83 16.96 -18.86 -19.14
C ASP A 83 17.16 -18.75 -17.62
N GLY A 84 16.34 -17.93 -16.93
CA GLY A 84 16.45 -17.68 -15.49
C GLY A 84 15.75 -18.73 -14.61
N LEU A 85 14.74 -19.41 -15.15
CA LEU A 85 13.97 -20.45 -14.46
C LEU A 85 14.47 -21.88 -14.72
N SER A 86 15.47 -22.04 -15.59
CA SER A 86 16.13 -23.33 -15.83
C SER A 86 17.07 -23.65 -14.65
N VAL A 87 16.54 -24.38 -13.65
CA VAL A 87 17.31 -24.97 -12.54
C VAL A 87 17.47 -26.48 -12.67
#